data_AF-A0A358U1Z2-F1
#
_entry.id   AF-A0A358U1Z2-F1
#
_cell.length_a   1.000
_cell.length_b   1.000
_cell.length_c   1.000
_cell.angle_alpha   90.00
_cell.angle_beta   90.00
_cell.angle_gamma   90.00
#
_symmetry.space_group_name_H-M   'P 1'
#
loop_
_entity.id
_entity.type
_entity.pdbx_description
1 polymer ?
#
loop_
_entity_poly.entity_id
_entity_poly.type
_entity_poly.pdbx_seq_one_letter_code
_entity_poly.pdbx_strand_id
1 'polypeptide(L)'
;MSLDFGINNLLSGAMYDGTSFIHSGRQLLSLNRYFDKTISYYDSLSDAQQAAKGVKYPKQSKRVSVLYEKRRKQVHHFLHTMSRAVINTAIEHGVNTIVVGDLTGIREEKNFGVITNQTHIPLTFRGK
;
A
#
# COMPACT_ATOMS: atom_id res chain seq x y z
N MET A 1 -18.52 -13.03 9.36
CA MET A 1 -17.70 -11.81 9.56
C MET A 1 -17.69 -11.02 8.27
N SER A 2 -17.93 -9.72 8.33
CA SER A 2 -17.81 -8.80 7.19
C SER A 2 -16.54 -7.96 7.33
N LEU A 3 -15.77 -7.84 6.25
CA LEU A 3 -14.54 -7.07 6.18
C LEU A 3 -14.69 -5.94 5.15
N ASP A 4 -14.34 -4.73 5.55
CA ASP A 4 -14.28 -3.55 4.68
C ASP A 4 -12.86 -2.99 4.64
N PHE A 5 -12.36 -2.73 3.43
CA PHE A 5 -11.00 -2.23 3.20
C PHE A 5 -11.04 -0.77 2.76
N GLY A 6 -10.48 0.13 3.58
CA GLY A 6 -10.43 1.57 3.31
C GLY A 6 -9.02 2.15 3.24
N ILE A 7 -8.90 3.41 2.80
CA ILE A 7 -7.60 4.11 2.70
C ILE A 7 -7.05 4.48 4.10
N ASN A 8 -7.91 4.94 5.00
CA ASN A 8 -7.54 5.33 6.37
C ASN A 8 -7.69 4.17 7.37
N ASN A 9 -8.79 3.41 7.24
CA ASN A 9 -9.04 2.18 7.96
C ASN A 9 -8.74 1.03 7.01
N LEU A 10 -7.51 0.52 7.04
CA LEU A 10 -7.06 -0.50 6.10
C LEU A 10 -7.95 -1.73 6.13
N LEU A 11 -8.43 -2.09 7.32
CA LEU A 11 -9.39 -3.17 7.47
C LEU A 11 -10.30 -2.87 8.66
N SER A 12 -11.60 -2.81 8.41
CA SER A 12 -12.64 -2.76 9.43
C SER A 12 -13.44 -4.06 9.35
N GLY A 13 -13.53 -4.79 10.45
CA GLY A 13 -14.25 -6.04 10.53
C GLY A 13 -15.42 -5.93 11.51
N ALA A 14 -16.56 -6.51 11.15
CA ALA A 14 -17.69 -6.70 12.06
C ALA A 14 -18.12 -8.17 12.07
N MET A 15 -18.47 -8.66 13.26
CA MET A 15 -18.86 -10.03 13.51
C MET A 15 -20.33 -10.13 13.93
N TYR A 16 -20.89 -11.33 13.82
CA TYR A 16 -22.30 -11.59 14.11
C TYR A 16 -22.63 -11.53 15.62
N ASP A 17 -21.61 -11.66 16.46
CA ASP A 17 -21.67 -11.58 17.92
C ASP A 17 -21.59 -10.13 18.45
N GLY A 18 -21.55 -9.14 17.55
CA GLY A 18 -21.44 -7.72 17.90
C GLY A 18 -20.01 -7.22 18.04
N THR A 19 -19.00 -8.08 17.88
CA THR A 19 -17.59 -7.68 17.97
C THR A 19 -17.15 -6.95 16.69
N SER A 20 -16.50 -5.80 16.85
CA SER A 20 -15.92 -5.06 15.74
C SER A 20 -14.44 -4.80 15.98
N PHE A 21 -13.63 -4.86 14.93
CA PHE A 21 -12.21 -4.56 15.00
C PHE A 21 -11.80 -3.64 13.86
N ILE A 22 -10.83 -2.77 14.12
CA ILE A 22 -10.25 -1.88 13.12
C ILE A 22 -8.74 -2.06 13.15
N HIS A 23 -8.17 -2.47 12.02
CA HIS A 23 -6.75 -2.41 11.81
C HIS A 23 -6.38 -1.12 11.07
N SER A 24 -5.52 -0.32 11.70
CA SER A 24 -5.10 0.97 11.16
C SER A 24 -4.22 0.81 9.93
N GLY A 25 -4.52 1.57 8.87
CA GLY A 25 -3.66 1.68 7.68
C GLY A 25 -2.47 2.64 7.83
N ARG A 26 -2.36 3.30 8.98
CA ARG A 26 -1.37 4.37 9.22
C ARG A 26 0.08 3.90 9.04
N GLN A 27 0.38 2.65 9.38
CA GLN A 27 1.70 2.06 9.18
C GLN A 27 2.04 1.89 7.69
N LEU A 28 1.07 1.45 6.87
CA LEU A 28 1.26 1.35 5.44
C LEU A 28 1.42 2.73 4.79
N LEU A 29 0.64 3.72 5.23
CA LEU A 29 0.75 5.10 4.75
C LEU A 29 2.09 5.73 5.11
N SER A 30 2.57 5.57 6.34
CA SER A 30 3.87 6.09 6.77
C SER A 30 5.03 5.44 6.01
N LEU A 31 4.95 4.12 5.79
CA LEU A 31 5.93 3.36 5.02
C LEU A 31 6.01 3.86 3.58
N ASN A 32 4.84 4.01 2.94
CA ASN A 32 4.79 4.52 1.58
C ASN A 32 5.36 5.94 1.47
N ARG A 33 4.97 6.84 2.38
CA ARG A 33 5.51 8.21 2.42
C ARG A 33 7.03 8.23 2.58
N TYR A 34 7.59 7.33 3.40
CA TYR A 34 9.04 7.18 3.55
C TYR A 34 9.71 6.79 2.24
N PHE A 35 9.18 5.79 1.54
CA PHE A 35 9.74 5.36 0.26
C PHE A 35 9.58 6.43 -0.82
N ASP A 36 8.43 7.08 -0.91
CA ASP A 36 8.19 8.15 -1.90
C ASP A 36 9.19 9.28 -1.72
N LYS A 37 9.40 9.76 -0.47
CA LYS A 37 10.41 10.79 -0.17
C LYS A 37 11.83 10.34 -0.52
N THR A 38 12.16 9.09 -0.19
CA THR A 38 13.51 8.54 -0.37
C THR A 38 13.83 8.30 -1.84
N ILE A 39 12.87 7.79 -2.61
CA ILE A 39 12.97 7.57 -4.05
C ILE A 39 13.15 8.90 -4.77
N SER A 40 12.28 9.89 -4.53
CA SER A 40 12.37 11.21 -5.16
C SER A 40 13.71 11.91 -4.88
N TYR A 41 14.28 11.73 -3.69
CA TYR A 41 15.60 12.25 -3.36
C TYR A 41 16.71 11.60 -4.20
N TYR A 42 16.73 10.27 -4.33
CA TYR A 42 17.77 9.60 -5.10
C TYR A 42 17.58 9.70 -6.60
N ASP A 43 16.34 9.77 -7.08
CA ASP A 43 16.04 10.04 -8.49
C ASP A 43 16.55 11.42 -8.89
N SER A 44 16.20 12.48 -8.14
CA SER A 44 16.68 13.84 -8.46
C SER A 44 18.21 13.97 -8.46
N LEU A 45 18.89 13.32 -7.51
CA LEU A 45 20.36 13.28 -7.47
C LEU A 45 20.94 12.52 -8.68
N SER A 46 20.38 11.36 -9.01
CA SER A 46 20.81 10.55 -10.15
C SER A 46 20.58 11.27 -11.48
N ASP A 47 19.46 11.98 -11.59
CA ASP A 47 19.07 12.70 -12.79
C ASP A 47 19.96 13.93 -13.01
N ALA A 48 20.24 14.68 -11.95
CA ALA A 48 21.19 15.80 -12.01
C ALA A 48 22.59 15.35 -12.44
N GLN A 49 23.08 14.24 -11.90
CA GLN A 49 24.39 13.67 -12.28
C GLN A 49 24.44 13.20 -13.73
N GLN A 50 23.34 12.64 -14.25
CA GLN A 50 23.25 12.20 -15.64
C GLN A 50 23.12 13.39 -16.59
N ALA A 51 22.32 14.39 -16.24
CA ALA A 51 22.17 15.63 -17.01
C ALA A 51 23.52 16.37 -17.12
N ALA A 52 24.28 16.47 -16.03
CA ALA A 52 25.64 17.06 -16.05
C ALA A 52 26.62 16.32 -16.96
N LYS A 53 26.37 15.04 -17.26
CA LYS A 53 27.14 14.23 -18.22
C LYS A 53 26.59 14.29 -19.65
N GLY A 54 25.62 15.17 -19.92
CA GLY A 54 25.01 15.36 -21.24
C GLY A 54 23.93 14.33 -21.60
N VAL A 55 23.43 13.56 -20.62
CA VAL A 55 22.35 12.59 -20.88
C VAL A 55 21.01 13.33 -21.00
N LYS A 56 20.41 13.30 -22.20
CA LYS A 56 19.12 13.95 -22.50
C LYS A 56 17.92 13.33 -21.74
N TYR A 57 17.98 12.03 -21.47
CA TYR A 57 16.94 11.28 -20.74
C TYR A 57 17.59 10.43 -19.64
N PRO A 58 17.66 10.95 -18.40
CA PRO A 58 18.18 10.21 -17.27
C PRO A 58 17.47 8.87 -17.08
N LYS A 59 18.24 7.83 -16.84
CA LYS A 59 17.72 6.49 -16.55
C LYS A 59 17.66 6.28 -15.04
N GLN A 60 16.69 5.46 -14.63
CA GLN A 60 16.54 5.07 -13.25
C GLN A 60 17.83 4.39 -12.74
N SER A 61 18.29 4.82 -11.56
CA SER A 61 19.47 4.22 -10.93
C SER A 61 19.16 2.83 -10.35
N LYS A 62 20.16 1.95 -10.33
CA LYS A 62 20.07 0.64 -9.64
C LYS A 62 19.62 0.79 -8.17
N ARG A 63 20.05 1.87 -7.52
CA ARG A 63 19.69 2.18 -6.12
C ARG A 63 18.18 2.40 -5.97
N VAL A 64 17.58 3.12 -6.91
CA VAL A 64 16.14 3.39 -6.89
C VAL A 64 15.36 2.12 -7.19
N SER A 65 15.81 1.30 -8.15
CA SER A 65 15.19 -0.01 -8.42
C SER A 65 15.17 -0.90 -7.16
N VAL A 66 16.28 -0.94 -6.40
CA VAL A 66 16.34 -1.67 -5.12
C VAL A 66 15.37 -1.09 -4.08
N LEU A 67 15.16 0.23 -4.03
CA LEU A 67 14.17 0.84 -3.14
C LEU A 67 12.74 0.43 -3.51
N TYR A 68 12.41 0.36 -4.80
CA TYR A 68 11.12 -0.16 -5.26
C TYR A 68 10.92 -1.63 -4.87
N GLU A 69 11.95 -2.47 -5.01
CA GLU A 69 11.87 -3.86 -4.55
C GLU A 69 11.68 -3.97 -3.04
N LYS A 70 12.41 -3.16 -2.25
CA LYS A 70 12.25 -3.11 -0.79
C LYS A 70 10.84 -2.69 -0.40
N ARG A 71 10.30 -1.64 -1.04
CA ARG A 71 8.91 -1.21 -0.85
C ARG A 71 7.95 -2.35 -1.11
N ARG A 72 8.08 -3.03 -2.26
CA ARG A 72 7.20 -4.15 -2.63
C ARG A 72 7.23 -5.27 -1.59
N LYS A 73 8.42 -5.66 -1.13
CA LYS A 73 8.60 -6.70 -0.09
C LYS A 73 7.95 -6.31 1.23
N GLN A 74 8.14 -5.07 1.68
CA GLN A 74 7.57 -4.63 2.95
C GLN A 74 6.05 -4.50 2.90
N VAL A 75 5.49 -3.98 1.81
CA VAL A 75 4.03 -3.95 1.64
C VAL A 75 3.46 -5.37 1.60
N HIS A 76 4.10 -6.27 0.87
CA HIS A 76 3.67 -7.67 0.79
C HIS A 76 3.71 -8.36 2.15
N HIS A 77 4.79 -8.17 2.92
CA HIS A 77 4.89 -8.69 4.28
C HIS A 77 3.79 -8.14 5.18
N PHE A 78 3.55 -6.84 5.12
CA PHE A 78 2.50 -6.20 5.90
C PHE A 78 1.11 -6.75 5.55
N LEU A 79 0.77 -6.91 4.27
CA LEU A 79 -0.49 -7.52 3.84
C LEU A 79 -0.63 -8.96 4.34
N HIS A 80 0.44 -9.76 4.27
CA HIS A 80 0.41 -11.13 4.79
C HIS A 80 0.19 -11.19 6.30
N THR A 81 0.88 -10.35 7.07
CA THR A 81 0.72 -10.29 8.53
C THR A 81 -0.71 -9.88 8.89
N MET A 82 -1.28 -8.93 8.15
CA MET A 82 -2.67 -8.51 8.30
C MET A 82 -3.66 -9.63 7.98
N SER A 83 -3.54 -10.29 6.83
CA SER A 83 -4.40 -11.42 6.47
C SER A 83 -4.33 -12.55 7.50
N ARG A 84 -3.13 -12.82 8.04
CA ARG A 84 -2.97 -13.82 9.10
C ARG A 84 -3.68 -13.41 10.38
N ALA A 85 -3.59 -12.14 10.79
CA ALA A 85 -4.29 -11.65 11.96
C ALA A 85 -5.82 -11.84 11.81
N VAL A 86 -6.36 -11.51 10.65
CA VAL A 86 -7.80 -11.69 10.32
C VAL A 86 -8.24 -13.13 10.40
N ILE A 87 -7.44 -14.04 9.80
CA ILE A 87 -7.73 -15.48 9.82
C ILE A 87 -7.70 -16.00 11.27
N ASN A 88 -6.72 -15.58 12.07
CA ASN A 88 -6.64 -15.97 13.47
C ASN A 88 -7.89 -15.49 14.24
N THR A 89 -8.31 -14.24 14.05
CA THR A 89 -9.53 -13.72 14.67
C THR A 89 -10.77 -14.49 14.22
N ALA A 90 -10.85 -14.88 12.94
CA ALA A 90 -11.94 -15.71 12.42
C ALA A 90 -12.00 -17.09 13.08
N ILE A 91 -10.84 -17.74 13.25
CA ILE A 91 -10.73 -19.06 13.89
C ILE A 91 -11.12 -18.97 15.38
N GLU A 92 -10.62 -17.96 16.10
CA GLU A 92 -10.93 -17.73 17.51
C GLU A 92 -12.44 -17.56 17.76
N HIS A 93 -13.15 -16.93 16.83
CA HIS A 93 -14.59 -16.67 16.95
C HIS A 93 -15.46 -17.71 16.21
N GLY A 94 -14.88 -18.83 15.74
CA GLY A 94 -15.61 -19.90 15.05
C GLY A 94 -16.29 -19.46 13.75
N VAL A 95 -15.76 -18.44 13.08
CA VAL A 95 -16.36 -17.87 11.88
C VAL A 95 -16.13 -18.80 10.69
N ASN A 96 -17.21 -19.38 10.17
CA ASN A 96 -17.16 -20.26 8.98
C ASN A 96 -17.14 -19.47 7.66
N THR A 97 -17.70 -18.25 7.64
CA THR A 97 -17.84 -17.43 6.43
C THR A 97 -17.32 -16.01 6.65
N ILE A 98 -16.35 -15.62 5.81
CA ILE A 98 -15.80 -14.27 5.73
C ILE A 98 -16.31 -13.63 4.45
N VAL A 99 -17.04 -12.54 4.57
CA VAL A 99 -17.47 -11.71 3.44
C VAL A 99 -16.51 -10.54 3.34
N VAL A 100 -15.83 -10.42 2.21
CA VAL A 100 -14.92 -9.31 1.91
C VAL A 100 -15.67 -8.33 1.01
N GLY A 101 -15.69 -7.06 1.41
CA GLY A 101 -16.22 -5.98 0.59
C GLY A 101 -15.51 -5.92 -0.77
N ASP A 102 -16.24 -5.52 -1.79
CA ASP A 102 -15.72 -5.49 -3.16
C ASP A 102 -14.48 -4.58 -3.24
N LEU A 103 -13.36 -5.18 -3.64
CA LEU A 103 -12.10 -4.47 -3.85
C LEU A 103 -12.02 -3.87 -5.27
N THR A 104 -12.90 -4.30 -6.19
CA THR A 104 -13.03 -3.70 -7.51
C THR A 104 -13.71 -2.34 -7.37
N GLY A 105 -13.14 -1.29 -7.98
CA GLY A 105 -13.70 0.07 -7.89
C GLY A 105 -13.18 0.99 -6.77
N ILE A 106 -12.44 0.50 -5.75
CA ILE A 106 -11.83 1.41 -4.72
C ILE A 106 -10.92 2.47 -5.37
N ARG A 107 -10.35 2.16 -6.53
CA ARG A 107 -9.41 3.01 -7.28
C ARG A 107 -9.98 3.69 -8.52
N GLU A 108 -11.08 3.22 -9.09
CA GLU A 108 -11.54 3.68 -10.42
C GLU A 108 -12.45 4.92 -10.35
N GLU A 109 -13.13 5.16 -9.22
CA GLU A 109 -14.15 6.22 -9.15
C GLU A 109 -14.01 7.17 -7.95
N LYS A 110 -12.78 7.50 -7.51
CA LYS A 110 -12.62 8.56 -6.52
C LYS A 110 -11.90 9.77 -7.10
N ASN A 111 -12.72 10.69 -7.60
CA ASN A 111 -12.40 12.12 -7.75
C ASN A 111 -12.11 12.72 -6.37
N PHE A 112 -10.95 12.41 -5.80
CA PHE A 112 -10.46 13.15 -4.65
C PHE A 112 -9.86 14.45 -5.18
N GLY A 113 -10.57 15.55 -4.90
CA GLY A 113 -10.13 16.89 -5.30
C GLY A 113 -8.66 17.19 -4.98
N VAL A 114 -8.16 18.23 -5.63
CA VAL A 114 -6.78 18.74 -5.77
C VAL A 114 -5.82 18.51 -4.58
N ILE A 115 -6.31 18.40 -3.35
CA ILE A 115 -5.50 18.30 -2.12
C ILE A 115 -5.11 16.85 -1.77
N THR A 116 -5.88 15.82 -2.16
CA THR A 116 -5.59 14.42 -1.76
C THR A 116 -4.80 13.62 -2.80
N ASN A 117 -4.65 14.14 -4.03
CA ASN A 117 -3.86 13.52 -5.10
C ASN A 117 -2.33 13.59 -4.87
N GLN A 118 -1.83 14.14 -3.77
CA GLN A 118 -0.37 14.23 -3.55
C GLN A 118 0.28 12.99 -2.91
N THR A 119 -0.50 11.99 -2.49
CA THR A 119 0.02 10.71 -1.96
C THR A 119 -0.30 9.55 -2.91
N HIS A 120 0.27 9.61 -4.12
CA HIS A 120 0.17 8.53 -5.09
C HIS A 120 1.04 7.33 -4.65
N ILE A 121 0.38 6.27 -4.18
CA ILE A 121 0.99 4.97 -3.87
C ILE A 121 0.59 3.99 -4.98
N PRO A 122 1.46 3.69 -5.96
CA PRO A 122 1.18 2.66 -6.93
C PRO A 122 1.43 1.29 -6.29
N LEU A 123 0.35 0.61 -5.91
CA LEU A 123 0.39 -0.85 -5.70
C LEU A 123 0.06 -1.51 -7.03
N THR A 124 1.07 -1.65 -7.88
CA THR A 124 1.03 -2.49 -9.07
C THR A 124 1.55 -3.88 -8.71
N PHE A 125 0.63 -4.81 -8.44
CA PHE A 125 0.91 -6.23 -8.61
C PHE A 125 0.72 -6.55 -10.09
N ARG A 126 1.80 -6.48 -10.87
CA ARG A 126 1.87 -7.16 -12.17
C ARG A 126 2.41 -8.56 -11.91
N GLY A 127 1.54 -9.56 -11.99
CA GLY A 127 1.94 -10.94 -12.20
C GLY A 127 2.53 -11.07 -13.60
N LYS A 128 3.70 -11.69 -13.71
CA LYS A 128 4.11 -12.40 -14.91
C LYS A 128 3.94 -13.87 -14.60
#